data_AF-A0A2S9BUT6-F1
#
_entry.id   AF-A0A2S9BUT6-F1
#
_cell.length_a   1.000
_cell.length_b   1.000
_cell.length_c   1.000
_cell.angle_alpha   90.00
_cell.angle_beta   90.00
_cell.angle_gamma   90.00
#
_symmetry.space_group_name_H-M   'P 1'
#
loop_
_entity.id
_entity.type
_entity.pdbx_description
1 polymer ?
#
loop_
_entity_poly.entity_id
_entity_poly.type
_entity_poly.pdbx_seq_one_letter_code
_entity_poly.pdbx_strand_id
1 'polypeptide(L)'
;MLRGYGLAQTPAWPRPRHADSHPSRTLRLPAGRCRLSTHSRPGLLRSARPPARISAERSAKYLKTCDRDLSSTRPGSAQRCTDGVFALGDGASQLHTGRVRRTAEGLTERIVDLGGIVRSGRVADLGFGRTAVEAALRAGAITRPRRGWLASPTADPLLLGAARHGVVLTCRTQAGRLGLWVHDPNGVPHVAVGTNSASRRDLRAKVHWGAPVIPRHPDALVDPVENVLAHIAECEPFEQALATWESALNRSLVKIEDLRGLPWRPAARRVLATATPFSDAGLETYLRERLRWLRVPVRAQIWIAGHRVDALIGSRLVIQIDGGHHVGAQRSEDIRHDAVLKLGGYHVIRVSYSQMMFEWPAVQDLIMRAVAQGMHEA
;
A
#
# COMPACT_ATOMS: atom_id res chain seq x y z
N MET A 1 53.39 35.75 31.63
CA MET A 1 52.99 36.72 30.59
C MET A 1 52.13 35.95 29.58
N LEU A 2 50.79 36.09 29.60
CA LEU A 2 49.98 37.01 28.78
C LEU A 2 50.09 36.65 27.28
N ARG A 3 49.08 36.36 26.45
CA ARG A 3 47.60 36.51 26.31
C ARG A 3 47.15 35.38 25.33
N GLY A 4 45.91 34.93 25.10
CA GLY A 4 44.56 35.52 25.15
C GLY A 4 43.89 35.42 23.75
N TYR A 5 42.60 35.04 23.74
CA TYR A 5 41.58 35.12 22.66
C TYR A 5 41.54 33.98 21.59
N GLY A 6 40.39 33.44 21.18
CA GLY A 6 39.00 33.86 21.42
C GLY A 6 37.96 32.80 21.05
N LEU A 7 36.82 32.86 21.73
CA LEU A 7 35.59 32.10 21.52
C LEU A 7 34.85 32.61 20.28
N ALA A 8 34.43 31.71 19.39
CA ALA A 8 33.51 32.01 18.29
C ALA A 8 32.09 31.52 18.62
N GLN A 9 31.14 32.37 18.27
CA GLN A 9 29.77 32.45 18.77
C GLN A 9 28.81 31.52 18.00
N THR A 10 27.85 30.96 18.72
CA THR A 10 26.67 30.23 18.18
C THR A 10 25.61 31.22 17.68
N PRO A 11 24.95 30.98 16.53
CA PRO A 11 23.90 31.87 16.03
C PRO A 11 22.59 31.72 16.81
N ALA A 12 22.03 32.86 17.22
CA ALA A 12 20.76 33.00 17.93
C ALA A 12 19.56 32.94 16.97
N TRP A 13 18.53 32.17 17.36
CA TRP A 13 17.23 32.12 16.69
C TRP A 13 16.35 33.32 17.12
N PRO A 14 15.56 33.92 16.21
CA PRO A 14 14.75 35.10 16.53
C PRO A 14 13.50 34.76 17.34
N ARG A 15 13.22 35.59 18.36
CA ARG A 15 12.00 35.55 19.18
C ARG A 15 10.79 36.10 18.40
N PRO A 16 9.57 35.54 18.58
CA PRO A 16 8.35 36.09 17.98
C PRO A 16 7.84 37.32 18.76
N ARG A 17 7.34 38.31 18.02
CA ARG A 17 6.73 39.55 18.57
C ARG A 17 5.25 39.31 18.88
N HIS A 18 4.81 39.82 20.03
CA HIS A 18 3.41 40.00 20.43
C HIS A 18 2.84 41.31 19.88
N ALA A 19 1.55 41.29 19.51
CA ALA A 19 0.53 42.36 19.42
C ALA A 19 -0.56 41.85 18.44
N ASP A 20 -1.87 42.04 18.57
CA ASP A 20 -2.74 42.70 19.53
C ASP A 20 -4.18 42.18 19.32
N SER A 21 -5.01 42.48 20.31
CA SER A 21 -6.39 42.07 20.58
C SER A 21 -7.53 42.66 19.71
N HIS A 22 -8.59 41.84 19.56
CA HIS A 22 -10.04 42.15 19.46
C HIS A 22 -10.69 42.60 18.11
N PRO A 23 -12.02 42.41 17.91
CA PRO A 23 -13.06 41.89 18.81
C PRO A 23 -13.96 40.75 18.27
N SER A 24 -14.65 40.16 19.23
CA SER A 24 -15.65 39.09 19.19
C SER A 24 -16.87 39.41 18.31
N ARG A 25 -17.25 38.47 17.43
CA ARG A 25 -18.56 38.43 16.77
C ARG A 25 -19.39 37.27 17.32
N THR A 26 -20.36 37.61 18.13
CA THR A 26 -21.43 36.75 18.66
C THR A 26 -22.45 36.45 17.56
N LEU A 27 -22.47 35.21 17.07
CA LEU A 27 -23.56 34.69 16.24
C LEU A 27 -24.63 34.10 17.17
N ARG A 28 -25.76 34.81 17.26
CA ARG A 28 -27.00 34.35 17.91
C ARG A 28 -27.66 33.29 17.03
N LEU A 29 -27.95 32.13 17.60
CA LEU A 29 -28.90 31.14 17.06
C LEU A 29 -30.32 31.49 17.53
N PRO A 30 -31.35 31.42 16.69
CA PRO A 30 -32.73 31.58 17.13
C PRO A 30 -33.28 30.30 17.76
N ALA A 31 -33.96 30.49 18.88
CA ALA A 31 -34.69 29.47 19.62
C ALA A 31 -35.98 29.06 18.89
N GLY A 32 -36.15 27.76 18.66
CA GLY A 32 -37.41 27.15 18.23
C GLY A 32 -37.95 26.21 19.31
N ARG A 33 -39.06 26.61 19.95
CA ARG A 33 -39.89 25.77 20.83
C ARG A 33 -40.93 24.99 20.01
N CYS A 34 -41.41 23.89 20.62
CA CYS A 34 -42.61 23.07 20.33
C CYS A 34 -42.26 21.65 19.85
N ARG A 35 -42.87 20.57 20.31
CA ARG A 35 -43.92 20.28 21.31
C ARG A 35 -43.74 18.81 21.69
N LEU A 36 -44.02 18.49 22.96
CA LEU A 36 -44.31 17.12 23.40
C LEU A 36 -45.66 16.69 22.81
N SER A 37 -45.74 15.48 22.28
CA SER A 37 -46.99 14.74 22.14
C SER A 37 -46.79 13.32 22.63
N THR A 38 -47.60 12.95 23.62
CA THR A 38 -47.74 11.62 24.20
C THR A 38 -48.87 10.85 23.48
N HIS A 39 -48.95 9.54 23.76
CA HIS A 39 -49.92 8.51 23.31
C HIS A 39 -49.38 7.65 22.15
N SER A 40 -49.50 6.31 22.09
CA SER A 40 -50.01 5.26 22.98
C SER A 40 -49.66 3.88 22.37
N ARG A 41 -49.10 2.98 23.20
CA ARG A 41 -49.34 1.51 23.29
C ARG A 41 -49.09 0.54 22.09
N PRO A 42 -49.01 -0.80 22.36
CA PRO A 42 -48.00 -1.69 21.78
C PRO A 42 -48.52 -2.62 20.66
N GLY A 43 -47.60 -3.02 19.78
CA GLY A 43 -47.83 -4.05 18.76
C GLY A 43 -46.75 -5.13 18.80
N LEU A 44 -47.10 -6.29 19.34
CA LEU A 44 -46.39 -7.57 19.15
C LEU A 44 -46.42 -7.97 17.68
N LEU A 45 -45.27 -8.21 17.05
CA LEU A 45 -45.17 -9.05 15.84
C LEU A 45 -43.78 -9.73 15.75
N ARG A 46 -43.78 -11.00 16.14
CA ARG A 46 -43.05 -12.18 15.64
C ARG A 46 -41.73 -11.96 14.86
N SER A 47 -40.68 -12.51 15.49
CA SER A 47 -39.51 -13.22 14.93
C SER A 47 -39.37 -13.33 13.41
N ALA A 48 -38.27 -12.78 12.88
CA ALA A 48 -37.66 -13.20 11.62
C ALA A 48 -36.20 -13.60 11.87
N ARG A 49 -35.88 -14.85 11.56
CA ARG A 49 -34.53 -15.45 11.61
C ARG A 49 -33.61 -14.85 10.53
N PRO A 50 -32.30 -14.71 10.78
CA PRO A 50 -31.33 -14.36 9.74
C PRO A 50 -30.97 -15.57 8.87
N PRO A 51 -30.69 -15.41 7.57
CA PRO A 51 -30.24 -16.51 6.72
C PRO A 51 -28.79 -16.89 7.02
N ALA A 52 -28.57 -18.20 7.04
CA ALA A 52 -27.34 -18.88 7.35
C ALA A 52 -26.24 -18.69 6.30
N ARG A 53 -25.00 -18.67 6.81
CA ARG A 53 -23.75 -18.82 6.05
C ARG A 53 -23.71 -20.19 5.38
N ILE A 54 -23.41 -20.23 4.09
CA ILE A 54 -23.03 -21.46 3.38
C ILE A 54 -21.53 -21.40 3.11
N SER A 55 -20.80 -22.26 3.81
CA SER A 55 -19.47 -22.72 3.47
C SER A 55 -19.55 -23.69 2.30
N ALA A 56 -18.66 -23.53 1.31
CA ALA A 56 -18.42 -24.54 0.29
C ALA A 56 -16.91 -24.74 0.15
N GLU A 57 -16.43 -25.73 0.90
CA GLU A 57 -15.23 -26.51 0.59
C GLU A 57 -15.50 -27.40 -0.63
N ARG A 58 -14.41 -27.81 -1.30
CA ARG A 58 -14.22 -28.80 -2.41
C ARG A 58 -13.80 -28.14 -3.73
N SER A 59 -12.74 -28.55 -4.42
CA SER A 59 -11.81 -29.66 -4.23
C SER A 59 -10.50 -29.38 -4.96
N ALA A 60 -9.39 -29.45 -4.23
CA ALA A 60 -8.09 -29.80 -4.78
C ALA A 60 -8.07 -31.33 -5.06
N LYS A 61 -7.76 -31.71 -6.29
CA LYS A 61 -7.36 -33.07 -6.68
C LYS A 61 -6.06 -32.91 -7.43
N TYR A 62 -4.94 -33.37 -6.85
CA TYR A 62 -3.78 -33.96 -7.53
C TYR A 62 -2.67 -34.16 -6.50
N LEU A 63 -2.73 -35.27 -5.76
CA LEU A 63 -1.58 -35.88 -5.09
C LEU A 63 -1.78 -37.39 -5.20
N LYS A 64 -1.10 -38.00 -6.17
CA LYS A 64 -0.82 -39.44 -6.16
C LYS A 64 0.60 -39.61 -5.63
N THR A 65 0.64 -40.17 -4.44
CA THR A 65 1.80 -40.81 -3.82
C THR A 65 2.26 -42.00 -4.66
N CYS A 66 3.57 -42.12 -4.83
CA CYS A 66 4.24 -43.39 -5.10
C CYS A 66 5.60 -43.33 -4.41
N ASP A 67 5.72 -44.07 -3.31
CA ASP A 67 6.99 -44.40 -2.67
C ASP A 67 7.06 -45.93 -2.64
N ARG A 68 8.08 -46.50 -3.29
CA ARG A 68 8.76 -47.72 -2.87
C ARG A 68 9.94 -48.01 -3.80
N ASP A 69 11.11 -47.93 -3.19
CA ASP A 69 12.37 -48.50 -3.66
C ASP A 69 12.23 -49.97 -4.08
N LEU A 70 13.01 -50.36 -5.09
CA LEU A 70 13.86 -51.55 -5.08
C LEU A 70 14.89 -51.49 -6.23
N SER A 71 16.03 -52.09 -5.96
CA SER A 71 17.36 -51.94 -6.55
C SER A 71 17.61 -52.58 -7.93
N SER A 72 18.57 -51.97 -8.64
CA SER A 72 19.60 -52.51 -9.55
C SER A 72 19.20 -53.38 -10.76
N THR A 73 19.48 -52.87 -11.98
CA THR A 73 20.46 -53.37 -12.99
C THR A 73 20.17 -52.75 -14.39
N ARG A 74 21.22 -52.43 -15.16
CA ARG A 74 21.18 -51.86 -16.53
C ARG A 74 21.17 -53.00 -17.59
N PRO A 75 21.27 -52.72 -18.92
CA PRO A 75 20.22 -52.25 -19.83
C PRO A 75 20.09 -53.16 -21.10
N GLY A 76 19.00 -53.08 -21.87
CA GLY A 76 19.00 -53.67 -23.23
C GLY A 76 17.65 -53.75 -23.96
N SER A 77 17.69 -53.38 -25.25
CA SER A 77 16.81 -53.77 -26.39
C SER A 77 15.29 -53.61 -26.25
N ALA A 78 14.62 -52.71 -27.00
CA ALA A 78 14.28 -52.79 -28.43
C ALA A 78 13.15 -53.80 -28.78
N GLN A 79 11.90 -53.33 -28.81
CA GLN A 79 10.80 -53.90 -29.63
C GLN A 79 9.66 -52.85 -29.67
N ARG A 80 9.45 -52.12 -30.78
CA ARG A 80 8.66 -52.49 -31.97
C ARG A 80 7.35 -53.20 -31.62
N CYS A 81 6.26 -52.42 -31.62
CA CYS A 81 4.94 -52.90 -32.02
C CYS A 81 4.52 -52.10 -33.26
N THR A 82 4.45 -52.82 -34.36
CA THR A 82 4.03 -52.40 -35.70
C THR A 82 2.51 -52.49 -35.85
N ASP A 83 2.00 -51.57 -36.65
CA ASP A 83 0.98 -51.73 -37.69
C ASP A 83 -0.43 -52.22 -37.30
N GLY A 84 -1.35 -51.26 -37.36
CA GLY A 84 -2.77 -51.47 -37.62
C GLY A 84 -3.28 -50.38 -38.56
N VAL A 85 -2.98 -50.54 -39.84
CA VAL A 85 -3.51 -49.72 -40.94
C VAL A 85 -4.97 -50.11 -41.16
N PHE A 86 -5.89 -49.14 -41.03
CA PHE A 86 -7.18 -49.18 -41.73
C PHE A 86 -7.36 -47.86 -42.49
N ALA A 87 -7.57 -48.02 -43.79
CA ALA A 87 -7.60 -46.98 -44.79
C ALA A 87 -8.92 -46.18 -44.78
N LEU A 88 -8.74 -44.87 -44.98
CA LEU A 88 -9.47 -44.00 -45.91
C LEU A 88 -11.01 -44.01 -45.86
N GLY A 89 -11.54 -43.04 -45.12
CA GLY A 89 -12.79 -42.36 -45.47
C GLY A 89 -12.47 -40.90 -45.80
N ASP A 90 -12.55 -40.57 -47.09
CA ASP A 90 -12.40 -39.23 -47.62
C ASP A 90 -13.38 -38.25 -46.96
N GLY A 91 -12.81 -37.22 -46.35
CA GLY A 91 -13.53 -36.14 -45.71
C GLY A 91 -12.56 -34.99 -45.48
N ALA A 92 -12.07 -34.42 -46.57
CA ALA A 92 -11.30 -33.19 -46.56
C ALA A 92 -12.16 -32.03 -46.01
N SER A 93 -12.36 -31.96 -44.70
CA SER A 93 -12.74 -30.74 -44.04
C SER A 93 -11.51 -29.86 -44.01
N GLN A 94 -11.43 -28.98 -44.99
CA GLN A 94 -10.50 -27.86 -45.06
C GLN A 94 -10.40 -27.22 -43.66
N LEU A 95 -9.26 -27.42 -43.00
CA LEU A 95 -8.86 -26.58 -41.89
C LEU A 95 -8.59 -25.20 -42.49
N HIS A 96 -9.66 -24.40 -42.61
CA HIS A 96 -9.55 -22.97 -42.76
C HIS A 96 -8.77 -22.47 -41.54
N THR A 97 -7.48 -22.22 -41.73
CA THR A 97 -6.72 -21.26 -40.94
C THR A 97 -7.31 -19.88 -41.25
N GLY A 98 -8.52 -19.65 -40.76
CA GLY A 98 -9.20 -18.37 -40.81
C GLY A 98 -8.29 -17.38 -40.10
N ARG A 99 -7.62 -16.54 -40.88
CA ARG A 99 -6.95 -15.34 -40.39
C ARG A 99 -8.04 -14.50 -39.73
N VAL A 100 -8.29 -14.71 -38.44
CA VAL A 100 -9.23 -13.90 -37.66
C VAL A 100 -8.83 -12.46 -37.92
N ARG A 101 -9.64 -11.72 -38.68
CA ARG A 101 -9.41 -10.31 -38.93
C ARG A 101 -9.52 -9.65 -37.57
N ARG A 102 -8.38 -9.39 -36.95
CA ARG A 102 -8.31 -8.64 -35.70
C ARG A 102 -8.77 -7.22 -36.01
N THR A 103 -10.02 -6.92 -35.65
CA THR A 103 -10.71 -5.66 -35.95
C THR A 103 -10.20 -4.53 -35.04
N ALA A 104 -10.56 -3.28 -35.38
CA ALA A 104 -10.29 -2.12 -34.52
C ALA A 104 -10.99 -2.22 -33.15
N GLU A 105 -12.19 -2.80 -33.12
CA GLU A 105 -12.94 -3.07 -31.88
C GLU A 105 -12.21 -4.10 -31.01
N GLY A 106 -11.82 -5.25 -31.59
CA GLY A 106 -11.06 -6.27 -30.86
C GLY A 106 -9.69 -5.78 -30.38
N LEU A 107 -9.10 -4.77 -31.03
CA LEU A 107 -7.89 -4.11 -30.54
C LEU A 107 -8.17 -3.31 -29.28
N THR A 108 -9.27 -2.57 -29.26
CA THR A 108 -9.62 -1.69 -28.14
C THR A 108 -9.89 -2.51 -26.88
N GLU A 109 -10.70 -3.57 -27.01
CA GLU A 109 -10.96 -4.53 -25.93
C GLU A 109 -9.65 -5.14 -25.42
N ARG A 110 -8.78 -5.58 -26.34
CA ARG A 110 -7.50 -6.15 -25.95
C ARG A 110 -6.58 -5.18 -25.22
N ILE A 111 -6.61 -3.89 -25.56
CA ILE A 111 -5.84 -2.88 -24.83
C ILE A 111 -6.40 -2.71 -23.42
N VAL A 112 -7.72 -2.70 -23.25
CA VAL A 112 -8.38 -2.64 -21.94
C VAL A 112 -7.97 -3.83 -21.08
N ASP A 113 -8.03 -5.06 -21.61
CA ASP A 113 -7.62 -6.28 -20.92
C ASP A 113 -6.17 -6.27 -20.44
N LEU A 114 -5.30 -5.59 -21.20
CA LEU A 114 -3.87 -5.45 -20.88
C LEU A 114 -3.59 -4.30 -19.92
N GLY A 115 -4.61 -3.75 -19.26
CA GLY A 115 -4.48 -2.66 -18.30
C GLY A 115 -4.61 -1.26 -18.91
N GLY A 116 -5.19 -1.15 -20.10
CA GLY A 116 -5.54 0.11 -20.75
C GLY A 116 -4.39 0.85 -21.43
N ILE A 117 -3.12 0.49 -21.21
CA ILE A 117 -1.96 1.11 -21.87
C ILE A 117 -0.94 0.04 -22.24
N VAL A 118 -0.52 0.04 -23.50
CA VAL A 118 0.35 -1.02 -24.03
C VAL A 118 1.33 -0.50 -25.06
N ARG A 119 2.47 -1.19 -25.18
CA ARG A 119 3.42 -0.96 -26.26
C ARG A 119 2.85 -1.47 -27.59
N SER A 120 3.02 -0.67 -28.63
CA SER A 120 2.62 -1.03 -29.99
C SER A 120 3.29 -2.31 -30.51
N GLY A 121 4.54 -2.60 -30.09
CA GLY A 121 5.22 -3.86 -30.41
C GLY A 121 4.46 -5.07 -29.87
N ARG A 122 4.06 -5.03 -28.59
CA ARG A 122 3.27 -6.10 -27.95
C ARG A 122 1.91 -6.31 -28.63
N VAL A 123 1.28 -5.24 -29.12
CA VAL A 123 0.04 -5.33 -29.92
C VAL A 123 0.29 -6.02 -31.27
N ALA A 124 1.43 -5.74 -31.90
CA ALA A 124 1.85 -6.42 -33.12
C ALA A 124 2.20 -7.89 -32.90
N ASP A 125 2.80 -8.24 -31.75
CA ASP A 125 3.09 -9.64 -31.37
C ASP A 125 1.81 -10.42 -31.11
N LEU A 126 0.77 -9.73 -30.61
CA LEU A 126 -0.61 -10.23 -30.56
C LEU A 126 -1.29 -10.19 -31.93
N GLY A 127 -0.54 -9.96 -33.02
CA GLY A 127 -0.89 -9.95 -34.44
C GLY A 127 -2.02 -9.01 -34.83
N PHE A 128 -2.17 -7.88 -34.14
CA PHE A 128 -2.94 -6.75 -34.64
C PHE A 128 -2.07 -5.97 -35.62
N GLY A 129 -2.49 -5.93 -36.89
CA GLY A 129 -1.75 -5.25 -37.95
C GLY A 129 -1.86 -3.72 -37.87
N ARG A 130 -0.95 -3.04 -38.56
CA ARG A 130 -0.90 -1.57 -38.66
C ARG A 130 -2.25 -0.96 -39.07
N THR A 131 -2.95 -1.57 -40.01
CA THR A 131 -4.26 -1.10 -40.50
C THR A 131 -5.33 -1.07 -39.40
N ALA A 132 -5.37 -2.07 -38.51
CA ALA A 132 -6.32 -2.10 -37.40
C ALA A 132 -6.01 -1.00 -36.38
N VAL A 133 -4.72 -0.78 -36.09
CA VAL A 133 -4.27 0.31 -35.19
C VAL A 133 -4.60 1.67 -35.77
N GLU A 134 -4.34 1.92 -37.05
CA GLU A 134 -4.66 3.18 -37.72
C GLU A 134 -6.18 3.43 -37.81
N ALA A 135 -6.97 2.39 -38.05
CA ALA A 135 -8.43 2.49 -38.00
C ALA A 135 -8.93 2.87 -36.60
N ALA A 136 -8.43 2.20 -35.55
CA ALA A 136 -8.82 2.50 -34.16
C ALA A 136 -8.39 3.92 -33.72
N LEU A 137 -7.21 4.38 -34.14
CA LEU A 137 -6.74 5.75 -33.88
C LEU A 137 -7.61 6.79 -34.58
N ARG A 138 -7.96 6.58 -35.86
CA ARG A 138 -8.85 7.49 -36.61
C ARG A 138 -10.25 7.55 -36.02
N ALA A 139 -10.75 6.43 -35.51
CA ALA A 139 -12.04 6.34 -34.84
C ALA A 139 -12.05 6.93 -33.42
N GLY A 140 -10.90 7.34 -32.88
CA GLY A 140 -10.79 7.81 -31.48
C GLY A 140 -10.96 6.71 -30.44
N ALA A 141 -11.07 5.44 -30.86
CA ALA A 141 -11.24 4.29 -29.97
C ALA A 141 -10.00 4.01 -29.13
N ILE A 142 -8.83 4.45 -29.60
CA ILE A 142 -7.55 4.41 -28.86
C ILE A 142 -6.78 5.71 -29.11
N THR A 143 -5.83 6.01 -28.23
CA THR A 143 -4.94 7.17 -28.34
C THR A 143 -3.47 6.74 -28.39
N ARG A 144 -2.61 7.63 -28.89
CA ARG A 144 -1.16 7.43 -28.92
C ARG A 144 -0.46 8.46 -28.01
N PRO A 145 -0.19 8.14 -26.74
CA PRO A 145 0.44 9.08 -25.81
C PRO A 145 1.88 9.44 -26.20
N ARG A 146 2.60 8.49 -26.81
CA ARG A 146 3.96 8.65 -27.30
C ARG A 146 4.20 7.65 -28.44
N ARG A 147 5.18 7.93 -29.30
CA ARG A 147 5.68 6.93 -30.25
C ARG A 147 5.99 5.62 -29.52
N GLY A 148 5.44 4.51 -30.02
CA GLY A 148 5.63 3.19 -29.43
C GLY A 148 4.57 2.76 -28.41
N TRP A 149 3.66 3.64 -27.99
CA TRP A 149 2.60 3.37 -27.03
C TRP A 149 1.20 3.54 -27.64
N LEU A 150 0.24 2.80 -27.12
CA LEU A 150 -1.19 2.88 -27.41
C LEU A 150 -1.94 2.86 -26.07
N ALA A 151 -3.03 3.61 -25.97
CA ALA A 151 -3.82 3.69 -24.74
C ALA A 151 -5.32 3.73 -25.05
N SER A 152 -6.11 3.09 -24.19
CA SER A 152 -7.56 3.24 -24.14
C SER A 152 -7.93 4.68 -23.69
N PRO A 153 -9.06 5.25 -24.15
CA PRO A 153 -9.60 6.50 -23.62
C PRO A 153 -9.91 6.44 -22.11
N THR A 154 -10.18 5.25 -21.58
CA THR A 154 -10.45 5.00 -20.15
C THR A 154 -9.21 4.64 -19.34
N ALA A 155 -8.02 4.75 -19.94
CA ALA A 155 -6.78 4.41 -19.27
C ALA A 155 -6.51 5.29 -18.04
N ASP A 156 -5.87 4.69 -17.04
CA ASP A 156 -5.46 5.38 -15.82
C ASP A 156 -4.63 6.65 -16.13
N PRO A 157 -5.06 7.84 -15.67
CA PRO A 157 -4.38 9.09 -15.96
C PRO A 157 -2.91 9.13 -15.55
N LEU A 158 -2.53 8.46 -14.45
CA LEU A 158 -1.15 8.42 -13.98
C LEU A 158 -0.29 7.55 -14.89
N LEU A 159 -0.79 6.39 -15.32
CA LEU A 159 -0.08 5.52 -16.27
C LEU A 159 0.02 6.20 -17.64
N LEU A 160 -1.01 6.95 -18.04
CA LEU A 160 -1.02 7.70 -19.28
C LEU A 160 0.03 8.82 -19.24
N GLY A 161 0.12 9.55 -18.13
CA GLY A 161 1.19 10.51 -17.87
C GLY A 161 2.57 9.84 -17.92
N ALA A 162 2.73 8.70 -17.25
CA ALA A 162 3.98 7.94 -17.25
C ALA A 162 4.43 7.56 -18.67
N ALA A 163 3.52 7.03 -19.49
CA ALA A 163 3.79 6.67 -20.89
C ALA A 163 4.13 7.88 -21.77
N ARG A 164 3.39 8.99 -21.62
CA ARG A 164 3.65 10.26 -22.35
C ARG A 164 5.05 10.79 -22.07
N HIS A 165 5.42 10.86 -20.79
CA HIS A 165 6.69 11.45 -20.34
C HIS A 165 7.86 10.44 -20.32
N GLY A 166 7.61 9.15 -20.59
CA GLY A 166 8.64 8.12 -20.56
C GLY A 166 9.21 7.86 -19.18
N VAL A 167 8.39 8.04 -18.14
CA VAL A 167 8.76 7.79 -16.74
C VAL A 167 8.01 6.56 -16.22
N VAL A 168 8.41 6.09 -15.05
CA VAL A 168 7.81 4.93 -14.37
C VAL A 168 7.26 5.41 -13.04
N LEU A 169 6.01 5.06 -12.71
CA LEU A 169 5.44 5.35 -11.40
C LEU A 169 6.18 4.54 -10.34
N THR A 170 6.63 5.22 -9.28
CA THR A 170 7.41 4.58 -8.23
C THR A 170 7.19 5.29 -6.90
N CYS A 171 7.95 4.88 -5.88
CA CYS A 171 8.00 5.52 -4.58
C CYS A 171 6.58 5.75 -4.02
N ARG A 172 6.27 6.92 -3.46
CA ARG A 172 4.97 7.19 -2.84
C ARG A 172 3.77 7.00 -3.78
N THR A 173 3.93 7.32 -5.07
CA THR A 173 2.84 7.17 -6.05
C THR A 173 2.46 5.72 -6.20
N GLN A 174 3.45 4.86 -6.41
CA GLN A 174 3.19 3.44 -6.59
C GLN A 174 2.87 2.76 -5.25
N ALA A 175 3.46 3.20 -4.14
CA ALA A 175 3.12 2.72 -2.81
C ALA A 175 1.64 2.97 -2.48
N GLY A 176 1.12 4.17 -2.74
CA GLY A 176 -0.30 4.47 -2.57
C GLY A 176 -1.20 3.61 -3.45
N ARG A 177 -0.80 3.36 -4.71
CA ARG A 177 -1.52 2.45 -5.63
C ARG A 177 -1.52 0.99 -5.16
N LEU A 178 -0.45 0.56 -4.48
CA LEU A 178 -0.35 -0.75 -3.83
C LEU A 178 -1.10 -0.80 -2.48
N GLY A 179 -1.67 0.32 -2.04
CA GLY A 179 -2.35 0.49 -0.75
C GLY A 179 -1.40 0.46 0.45
N LEU A 180 -0.11 0.69 0.23
CA LEU A 180 0.85 0.82 1.32
C LEU A 180 0.59 2.09 2.11
N TRP A 181 1.00 2.10 3.37
CA TRP A 181 1.07 3.31 4.17
C TRP A 181 1.92 4.37 3.46
N VAL A 182 1.38 5.58 3.31
CA VAL A 182 2.09 6.75 2.79
C VAL A 182 1.71 7.95 3.65
N HIS A 183 2.71 8.64 4.19
CA HIS A 183 2.52 9.76 5.11
C HIS A 183 1.69 10.91 4.52
N ASP A 184 1.92 11.27 3.26
CA ASP A 184 1.17 12.30 2.55
C ASP A 184 0.71 11.75 1.17
N PRO A 185 -0.45 11.10 1.09
CA PRO A 185 -0.92 10.50 -0.16
C PRO A 185 -1.35 11.53 -1.21
N ASN A 186 -1.51 12.80 -0.82
CA ASN A 186 -2.03 13.87 -1.68
C ASN A 186 -0.94 14.80 -2.24
N GLY A 187 0.32 14.56 -1.90
CA GLY A 187 1.44 15.34 -2.42
C GLY A 187 1.72 15.11 -3.90
N VAL A 188 2.77 15.75 -4.41
CA VAL A 188 3.15 15.62 -5.82
C VAL A 188 3.49 14.16 -6.17
N PRO A 189 3.17 13.67 -7.38
CA PRO A 189 3.56 12.33 -7.80
C PRO A 189 5.07 12.15 -7.79
N HIS A 190 5.53 10.99 -7.35
CA HIS A 190 6.89 10.49 -7.49
C HIS A 190 7.01 9.54 -8.68
N VAL A 191 8.03 9.72 -9.51
CA VAL A 191 8.32 8.90 -10.70
C VAL A 191 9.81 8.63 -10.80
N ALA A 192 10.21 7.55 -11.48
CA ALA A 192 11.60 7.28 -11.85
C ALA A 192 11.81 7.49 -13.34
N VAL A 193 13.02 7.91 -13.69
CA VAL A 193 13.45 8.02 -15.09
C VAL A 193 13.58 6.62 -15.69
N GLY A 194 12.87 6.37 -16.80
CA GLY A 194 13.06 5.15 -17.57
C GLY A 194 14.44 5.17 -18.24
N THR A 195 15.07 4.00 -18.39
CA THR A 195 16.44 3.82 -18.93
C THR A 195 16.72 4.53 -20.26
N ASN A 196 15.67 4.85 -21.05
CA ASN A 196 15.75 5.43 -22.40
C ASN A 196 14.90 6.70 -22.59
N SER A 197 14.77 7.57 -21.57
CA SER A 197 13.88 8.73 -21.63
C SER A 197 14.60 10.07 -21.84
N ALA A 198 14.30 10.72 -22.98
CA ALA A 198 14.89 12.00 -23.39
C ALA A 198 13.97 13.23 -23.18
N SER A 199 12.65 13.05 -23.16
CA SER A 199 11.70 14.17 -23.07
C SER A 199 11.19 14.35 -21.64
N ARG A 200 11.58 15.46 -21.00
CA ARG A 200 11.38 15.74 -19.56
C ARG A 200 10.81 17.14 -19.30
N ARG A 201 10.25 17.80 -20.31
CA ARG A 201 9.75 19.17 -20.17
C ARG A 201 8.44 19.17 -19.37
N ASP A 202 8.35 20.10 -18.42
CA ASP A 202 7.13 20.51 -17.70
C ASP A 202 6.42 19.43 -16.83
N LEU A 203 7.15 18.42 -16.35
CA LEU A 203 6.58 17.43 -15.44
C LEU A 203 6.60 17.93 -13.98
N ARG A 204 5.44 18.27 -13.43
CA ARG A 204 5.25 18.58 -12.00
C ARG A 204 5.23 17.31 -11.15
N ALA A 205 6.40 16.69 -10.97
CA ALA A 205 6.60 15.48 -10.19
C ALA A 205 7.96 15.48 -9.48
N LYS A 206 8.09 14.71 -8.40
CA LYS A 206 9.40 14.33 -7.85
C LYS A 206 9.99 13.24 -8.75
N VAL A 207 11.15 13.53 -9.34
CA VAL A 207 11.83 12.60 -10.24
C VAL A 207 13.00 11.93 -9.52
N HIS A 208 12.99 10.61 -9.50
CA HIS A 208 14.06 9.75 -8.96
C HIS A 208 15.02 9.32 -10.07
N TRP A 209 16.31 9.35 -9.75
CA TRP A 209 17.40 9.06 -10.66
C TRP A 209 18.20 7.85 -10.19
N GLY A 210 18.87 7.19 -11.14
CA GLY A 210 19.74 6.05 -10.88
C GLY A 210 19.15 4.72 -11.32
N ALA A 211 20.01 3.71 -11.32
CA ALA A 211 19.62 2.35 -11.67
C ALA A 211 18.65 1.78 -10.62
N PRO A 212 17.57 1.11 -11.04
CA PRO A 212 16.69 0.40 -10.12
C PRO A 212 17.41 -0.80 -9.48
N VAL A 213 16.93 -1.23 -8.30
CA VAL A 213 17.43 -2.42 -7.62
C VAL A 213 17.09 -3.68 -8.44
N ILE A 214 15.84 -3.74 -8.92
CA ILE A 214 15.35 -4.77 -9.83
C ILE A 214 15.26 -4.19 -11.25
N PRO A 215 15.92 -4.80 -12.24
CA PRO A 215 15.81 -4.37 -13.63
C PRO A 215 14.35 -4.29 -14.10
N ARG A 216 14.01 -3.19 -14.77
CA ARG A 216 12.66 -2.96 -15.30
C ARG A 216 12.53 -3.57 -16.68
N HIS A 217 11.40 -4.24 -16.95
CA HIS A 217 11.04 -4.56 -18.32
C HIS A 217 10.81 -3.26 -19.13
N PRO A 218 11.17 -3.18 -20.43
CA PRO A 218 10.95 -1.99 -21.25
C PRO A 218 9.51 -1.50 -21.39
N ASP A 219 8.55 -2.35 -21.01
CA ASP A 219 7.11 -2.07 -21.05
C ASP A 219 6.54 -1.67 -19.67
N ALA A 220 7.38 -1.67 -18.62
CA ALA A 220 6.94 -1.34 -17.28
C ALA A 220 6.64 0.16 -17.17
N LEU A 221 5.42 0.50 -16.75
CA LEU A 221 5.00 1.86 -16.37
C LEU A 221 4.93 2.04 -14.86
N VAL A 222 5.09 0.96 -14.09
CA VAL A 222 5.13 0.94 -12.63
C VAL A 222 6.33 0.15 -12.17
N ASP A 223 6.92 0.57 -11.05
CA ASP A 223 7.99 -0.18 -10.41
C ASP A 223 7.45 -1.37 -9.61
N PRO A 224 8.18 -2.51 -9.57
CA PRO A 224 7.94 -3.54 -8.58
C PRO A 224 8.22 -2.99 -7.17
N VAL A 225 7.64 -3.65 -6.16
CA VAL A 225 7.65 -3.16 -4.78
C VAL A 225 9.06 -2.92 -4.24
N GLU A 226 10.06 -3.70 -4.62
CA GLU A 226 11.45 -3.54 -4.18
C GLU A 226 12.05 -2.21 -4.65
N ASN A 227 11.77 -1.80 -5.89
CA ASN A 227 12.20 -0.50 -6.42
C ASN A 227 11.44 0.65 -5.77
N VAL A 228 10.15 0.45 -5.47
CA VAL A 228 9.33 1.42 -4.74
C VAL A 228 9.93 1.68 -3.36
N LEU A 229 10.22 0.62 -2.62
CA LEU A 229 10.83 0.67 -1.29
C LEU A 229 12.23 1.29 -1.33
N ALA A 230 13.03 0.98 -2.36
CA ALA A 230 14.36 1.60 -2.58
C ALA A 230 14.27 3.13 -2.63
N HIS A 231 13.39 3.65 -3.49
CA HIS A 231 13.25 5.09 -3.68
C HIS A 231 12.65 5.78 -2.46
N ILE A 232 11.70 5.13 -1.77
CA ILE A 232 11.13 5.66 -0.51
C ILE A 232 12.21 5.81 0.56
N ALA A 233 13.08 4.81 0.72
CA ALA A 233 14.15 4.89 1.71
C ALA A 233 15.14 6.04 1.46
N GLU A 234 15.28 6.48 0.22
CA GLU A 234 16.18 7.58 -0.15
C GLU A 234 15.55 8.96 -0.07
N CYS A 235 14.25 9.09 -0.35
CA CYS A 235 13.63 10.40 -0.50
C CYS A 235 12.72 10.82 0.66
N GLU A 236 12.28 9.87 1.49
CA GLU A 236 11.44 10.15 2.64
C GLU A 236 12.27 10.16 3.94
N PRO A 237 11.83 10.90 4.97
CA PRO A 237 12.42 10.77 6.30
C PRO A 237 12.35 9.32 6.80
N PHE A 238 13.35 8.92 7.59
CA PHE A 238 13.55 7.53 8.03
C PHE A 238 12.29 6.89 8.61
N GLU A 239 11.56 7.58 9.50
CA GLU A 239 10.34 7.06 10.12
C GLU A 239 9.22 6.79 9.11
N GLN A 240 9.08 7.64 8.08
CA GLN A 240 8.05 7.50 7.06
C GLN A 240 8.39 6.37 6.08
N ALA A 241 9.67 6.26 5.73
CA ALA A 241 10.17 5.14 4.96
C ALA A 241 9.96 3.82 5.70
N LEU A 242 10.31 3.77 6.99
CA LEU A 242 10.09 2.60 7.83
C LEU A 242 8.62 2.18 7.86
N ALA A 243 7.70 3.11 8.10
CA ALA A 243 6.27 2.81 8.13
C ALA A 243 5.77 2.23 6.79
N THR A 244 6.27 2.74 5.66
CA THR A 244 5.92 2.19 4.33
C THR A 244 6.48 0.79 4.11
N TRP A 245 7.72 0.54 4.54
CA TRP A 245 8.37 -0.77 4.47
C TRP A 245 7.66 -1.81 5.34
N GLU A 246 7.30 -1.46 6.58
CA GLU A 246 6.55 -2.35 7.47
C GLU A 246 5.16 -2.67 6.92
N SER A 247 4.47 -1.68 6.33
CA SER A 247 3.20 -1.91 5.63
C SER A 247 3.33 -2.92 4.47
N ALA A 248 4.42 -2.87 3.70
CA ALA A 248 4.67 -3.83 2.63
C ALA A 248 4.93 -5.26 3.13
N LEU A 249 5.67 -5.38 4.25
CA LEU A 249 5.92 -6.66 4.91
C LEU A 249 4.64 -7.25 5.50
N ASN A 250 3.87 -6.45 6.24
CA ASN A 250 2.63 -6.87 6.87
C ASN A 250 1.58 -7.35 5.84
N ARG A 251 1.47 -6.65 4.71
CA ARG A 251 0.61 -7.05 3.58
C ARG A 251 1.16 -8.21 2.75
N SER A 252 2.29 -8.79 3.14
CA SER A 252 2.96 -9.90 2.43
C SER A 252 3.26 -9.59 0.96
N LEU A 253 3.45 -8.31 0.60
CA LEU A 253 3.89 -7.93 -0.75
C LEU A 253 5.37 -8.26 -0.96
N VAL A 254 6.13 -8.33 0.14
CA VAL A 254 7.52 -8.74 0.21
C VAL A 254 7.74 -9.56 1.47
N LYS A 255 8.73 -10.45 1.44
CA LYS A 255 9.23 -11.12 2.65
C LYS A 255 10.57 -10.54 3.03
N ILE A 256 10.85 -10.47 4.33
CA ILE A 256 12.11 -9.89 4.82
C ILE A 256 13.32 -10.68 4.32
N GLU A 257 13.18 -12.00 4.15
CA GLU A 257 14.20 -12.89 3.60
C GLU A 257 14.58 -12.51 2.17
N ASP A 258 13.58 -12.27 1.31
CA ASP A 258 13.76 -11.92 -0.09
C ASP A 258 14.49 -10.57 -0.24
N LEU A 259 14.23 -9.64 0.70
CA LEU A 259 14.89 -8.33 0.70
C LEU A 259 16.37 -8.43 1.08
N ARG A 260 16.81 -9.39 1.90
CA ARG A 260 18.21 -9.44 2.38
C ARG A 260 19.24 -9.65 1.27
N GLY A 261 18.86 -10.29 0.17
CA GLY A 261 19.77 -10.58 -0.96
C GLY A 261 19.98 -9.42 -1.94
N LEU A 262 19.25 -8.31 -1.79
CA LEU A 262 19.24 -7.22 -2.77
C LEU A 262 20.34 -6.18 -2.50
N PRO A 263 20.89 -5.54 -3.56
CA PRO A 263 21.98 -4.57 -3.46
C PRO A 263 21.49 -3.20 -2.98
N TRP A 264 21.11 -3.12 -1.71
CA TRP A 264 20.56 -1.89 -1.12
C TRP A 264 21.60 -0.79 -0.92
N ARG A 265 21.19 0.45 -1.22
CA ARG A 265 21.92 1.66 -0.82
C ARG A 265 21.88 1.84 0.71
N PRO A 266 22.77 2.66 1.31
CA PRO A 266 22.86 2.81 2.76
C PRO A 266 21.54 3.15 3.47
N ALA A 267 20.71 4.01 2.88
CA ALA A 267 19.43 4.39 3.47
C ALA A 267 18.45 3.21 3.55
N ALA A 268 18.30 2.45 2.46
CA ALA A 268 17.48 1.24 2.42
C ALA A 268 18.00 0.15 3.37
N ARG A 269 19.33 -0.03 3.48
CA ARG A 269 19.91 -0.96 4.47
C ARG A 269 19.54 -0.60 5.91
N ARG A 270 19.56 0.70 6.23
CA ARG A 270 19.18 1.20 7.56
C ARG A 270 17.72 0.91 7.88
N VAL A 271 16.82 1.10 6.91
CA VAL A 271 15.39 0.79 7.06
C VAL A 271 15.18 -0.71 7.24
N LEU A 272 15.78 -1.53 6.37
CA LEU A 272 15.70 -3.00 6.45
C LEU A 272 16.17 -3.55 7.81
N ALA A 273 17.23 -2.97 8.38
CA ALA A 273 17.75 -3.38 9.69
C ALA A 273 16.79 -3.11 10.86
N THR A 274 15.78 -2.24 10.67
CA THR A 274 14.83 -1.82 11.71
C THR A 274 13.40 -2.31 11.46
N ALA A 275 13.08 -2.65 10.20
CA ALA A 275 11.73 -3.04 9.79
C ALA A 275 11.28 -4.37 10.42
N THR A 276 10.02 -4.39 10.83
CA THR A 276 9.33 -5.54 11.43
C THR A 276 7.97 -5.75 10.74
N PRO A 277 7.46 -6.99 10.65
CA PRO A 277 6.24 -7.30 9.90
C PRO A 277 4.94 -7.03 10.68
N PHE A 278 4.99 -6.40 11.86
CA PHE A 278 3.86 -6.38 12.81
C PHE A 278 3.08 -5.06 12.85
N SER A 279 3.42 -4.05 12.04
CA SER A 279 2.69 -2.78 12.03
C SER A 279 1.63 -2.74 10.94
N ASP A 280 0.40 -2.43 11.33
CA ASP A 280 -0.78 -2.42 10.46
C ASP A 280 -1.04 -1.02 9.88
N ALA A 281 -1.03 0.01 10.72
CA ALA A 281 -1.51 1.35 10.37
C ALA A 281 -0.40 2.41 10.23
N GLY A 282 0.88 2.03 10.25
CA GLY A 282 2.03 2.93 10.15
C GLY A 282 2.25 3.82 11.38
N LEU A 283 1.20 4.30 12.04
CA LEU A 283 1.26 5.13 13.26
C LEU A 283 1.97 4.42 14.41
N GLU A 284 1.80 3.10 14.54
CA GLU A 284 2.55 2.34 15.55
C GLU A 284 4.06 2.34 15.25
N THR A 285 4.45 2.31 13.97
CA THR A 285 5.86 2.47 13.57
C THR A 285 6.42 3.80 14.06
N TYR A 286 5.69 4.91 13.88
CA TYR A 286 6.12 6.22 14.39
C TYR A 286 6.25 6.20 15.91
N LEU A 287 5.23 5.71 16.62
CA LEU A 287 5.24 5.64 18.08
C LEU A 287 6.42 4.82 18.59
N ARG A 288 6.62 3.62 18.04
CA ARG A 288 7.70 2.70 18.44
C ARG A 288 9.07 3.29 18.16
N GLU A 289 9.29 3.84 16.97
CA GLU A 289 10.59 4.40 16.60
C GLU A 289 10.91 5.65 17.43
N ARG A 290 9.94 6.56 17.62
CA ARG A 290 10.15 7.78 18.40
C ARG A 290 10.32 7.54 19.90
N LEU A 291 9.78 6.45 20.44
CA LEU A 291 9.95 6.06 21.85
C LEU A 291 11.07 5.05 22.09
N ARG A 292 11.76 4.58 21.04
CA ARG A 292 12.80 3.55 21.14
C ARG A 292 13.89 3.86 22.16
N TRP A 293 14.22 5.15 22.34
CA TRP A 293 15.25 5.61 23.26
C TRP A 293 14.86 5.45 24.75
N LEU A 294 13.57 5.32 25.06
CA LEU A 294 13.06 5.22 26.43
C LEU A 294 13.46 3.92 27.13
N ARG A 295 13.88 2.90 26.37
CA ARG A 295 14.26 1.54 26.86
C ARG A 295 13.17 0.85 27.70
N VAL A 296 11.92 1.31 27.58
CA VAL A 296 10.72 0.64 28.08
C VAL A 296 10.13 -0.21 26.95
N PRO A 297 9.68 -1.44 27.21
CA PRO A 297 9.05 -2.26 26.18
C PRO A 297 7.83 -1.56 25.58
N VAL A 298 7.80 -1.40 24.25
CA VAL A 298 6.63 -0.90 23.51
C VAL A 298 6.15 -2.01 22.59
N ARG A 299 4.96 -2.55 22.86
CA ARG A 299 4.35 -3.64 22.06
C ARG A 299 3.17 -3.06 21.29
N ALA A 300 3.24 -3.12 19.96
CA ALA A 300 2.18 -2.63 19.08
C ALA A 300 1.13 -3.71 18.80
N GLN A 301 -0.12 -3.31 18.55
CA GLN A 301 -1.22 -4.16 18.05
C GLN A 301 -1.44 -5.45 18.87
N ILE A 302 -1.37 -5.36 20.19
CA ILE A 302 -1.53 -6.52 21.08
C ILE A 302 -2.97 -6.69 21.57
N TRP A 303 -3.34 -7.92 21.91
CA TRP A 303 -4.65 -8.24 22.48
C TRP A 303 -4.61 -8.11 24.01
N ILE A 304 -5.49 -7.27 24.57
CA ILE A 304 -5.69 -7.11 26.01
C ILE A 304 -7.18 -7.17 26.30
N ALA A 305 -7.57 -8.03 27.23
CA ALA A 305 -8.95 -8.18 27.69
C ALA A 305 -9.96 -8.39 26.54
N GLY A 306 -9.58 -9.18 25.52
CA GLY A 306 -10.46 -9.54 24.41
C GLY A 306 -10.55 -8.54 23.27
N HIS A 307 -9.75 -7.47 23.28
CA HIS A 307 -9.69 -6.49 22.20
C HIS A 307 -8.24 -6.12 21.86
N ARG A 308 -8.03 -5.69 20.62
CA ARG A 308 -6.73 -5.21 20.15
C ARG A 308 -6.53 -3.75 20.57
N VAL A 309 -5.37 -3.43 21.13
CA VAL A 309 -4.95 -2.05 21.44
C VAL A 309 -3.78 -1.65 20.52
N ASP A 310 -3.66 -0.36 20.21
CA ASP A 310 -2.64 0.11 19.28
C ASP A 310 -1.22 -0.04 19.85
N ALA A 311 -1.02 0.29 21.12
CA ALA A 311 0.24 0.00 21.80
C ALA A 311 0.10 -0.18 23.32
N LEU A 312 1.00 -0.98 23.88
CA LEU A 312 1.25 -1.10 25.31
C LEU A 312 2.71 -0.73 25.62
N ILE A 313 2.89 0.27 26.46
CA ILE A 313 4.16 0.71 27.02
C ILE A 313 4.32 0.09 28.41
N GLY A 314 5.44 -0.62 28.63
CA GLY A 314 5.70 -1.36 29.86
C GLY A 314 4.77 -2.56 30.02
N SER A 315 4.07 -2.64 31.14
CA SER A 315 3.06 -3.66 31.45
C SER A 315 1.64 -3.09 31.56
N ARG A 316 1.46 -1.77 31.80
CA ARG A 316 0.14 -1.17 32.10
C ARG A 316 -0.28 0.06 31.29
N LEU A 317 0.62 0.76 30.60
CA LEU A 317 0.27 2.01 29.91
C LEU A 317 -0.17 1.73 28.46
N VAL A 318 -1.47 1.80 28.21
CA VAL A 318 -2.08 1.60 26.90
C VAL A 318 -2.17 2.93 26.15
N ILE A 319 -1.74 2.93 24.89
CA ILE A 319 -1.95 4.03 23.94
C ILE A 319 -2.97 3.57 22.90
N GLN A 320 -3.99 4.38 22.67
CA GLN A 320 -4.94 4.20 21.58
C GLN A 320 -4.90 5.41 20.65
N ILE A 321 -4.86 5.14 19.34
CA ILE A 321 -4.74 6.15 18.30
C ILE A 321 -6.08 6.26 17.58
N ASP A 322 -6.84 7.31 17.92
CA ASP A 322 -8.16 7.54 17.36
C ASP A 322 -8.05 8.11 15.93
N GLY A 323 -8.49 7.32 14.94
CA GLY A 323 -8.50 7.69 13.51
C GLY A 323 -9.63 8.65 13.09
N GLY A 324 -10.52 9.04 14.01
CA GLY A 324 -11.63 9.96 13.75
C GLY A 324 -12.95 9.28 13.32
N HIS A 325 -14.04 9.71 13.99
CA HIS A 325 -15.47 9.42 13.77
C HIS A 325 -15.93 7.96 13.67
N HIS A 326 -15.69 7.19 14.73
CA HIS A 326 -16.51 6.01 15.02
C HIS A 326 -17.87 6.46 15.61
N VAL A 327 -18.94 6.36 14.82
CA VAL A 327 -20.34 6.53 15.28
C VAL A 327 -20.99 5.17 15.52
N GLY A 328 -21.89 5.09 16.51
CA GLY A 328 -22.67 3.88 16.79
C GLY A 328 -21.93 2.82 17.63
N ALA A 329 -22.09 1.55 17.25
CA ALA A 329 -21.68 0.39 18.05
C ALA A 329 -20.18 0.35 18.41
N GLN A 330 -19.31 0.82 17.50
CA GLN A 330 -17.87 0.83 17.72
C GLN A 330 -17.48 1.71 18.92
N ARG A 331 -18.08 2.91 19.04
CA ARG A 331 -17.83 3.80 20.18
C ARG A 331 -18.28 3.20 21.51
N SER A 332 -19.41 2.50 21.51
CA SER A 332 -19.91 1.81 22.71
C SER A 332 -18.97 0.68 23.13
N GLU A 333 -18.40 -0.05 22.18
CA GLU A 333 -17.41 -1.09 22.45
C GLU A 333 -16.11 -0.50 22.99
N ASP A 334 -15.61 0.60 22.41
CA ASP A 334 -14.41 1.29 22.88
C ASP A 334 -14.57 1.79 24.33
N ILE A 335 -15.75 2.36 24.66
CA ILE A 335 -16.09 2.77 26.04
C ILE A 335 -16.10 1.57 26.99
N ARG A 336 -16.70 0.46 26.57
CA ARG A 336 -16.76 -0.78 27.36
C ARG A 336 -15.35 -1.33 27.60
N HIS A 337 -14.51 -1.35 26.58
CA HIS A 337 -13.14 -1.85 26.67
C HIS A 337 -12.28 -0.97 27.58
N ASP A 338 -12.39 0.35 27.48
CA ASP A 338 -11.70 1.28 28.38
C ASP A 338 -12.05 1.03 29.85
N ALA A 339 -13.32 0.74 30.15
CA ALA A 339 -13.74 0.41 31.51
C ALA A 339 -13.11 -0.91 32.00
N VAL A 340 -13.02 -1.93 31.13
CA VAL A 340 -12.38 -3.21 31.44
C VAL A 340 -10.87 -3.04 31.65
N LEU A 341 -10.20 -2.25 30.80
CA LEU A 341 -8.79 -1.92 30.95
C LEU A 341 -8.53 -1.23 32.29
N LYS A 342 -9.36 -0.24 32.64
CA LYS A 342 -9.25 0.48 33.92
C LYS A 342 -9.41 -0.44 35.13
N LEU A 343 -10.41 -1.33 35.11
CA LEU A 343 -10.60 -2.33 36.18
C LEU A 343 -9.42 -3.31 36.27
N GLY A 344 -8.80 -3.61 35.13
CA GLY A 344 -7.58 -4.41 35.05
C GLY A 344 -6.30 -3.70 35.49
N GLY A 345 -6.37 -2.44 35.95
CA GLY A 345 -5.21 -1.65 36.37
C GLY A 345 -4.39 -1.08 35.22
N TYR A 346 -4.95 -1.00 34.02
CA TYR A 346 -4.31 -0.32 32.88
C TYR A 346 -4.64 1.17 32.89
N HIS A 347 -3.67 1.97 32.43
CA HIS A 347 -3.83 3.39 32.19
C HIS A 347 -3.95 3.64 30.69
N VAL A 348 -5.01 4.30 30.24
CA VAL A 348 -5.27 4.53 28.81
C VAL A 348 -5.01 6.00 28.47
N ILE A 349 -4.16 6.25 27.46
CA ILE A 349 -3.99 7.55 26.81
C ILE A 349 -4.49 7.42 25.37
N ARG A 350 -5.52 8.22 25.03
CA ARG A 350 -6.02 8.34 23.67
C ARG A 350 -5.39 9.55 23.00
N VAL A 351 -4.89 9.36 21.79
CA VAL A 351 -4.31 10.41 20.94
C VAL A 351 -4.92 10.34 19.55
N SER A 352 -5.23 11.48 18.94
CA SER A 352 -5.72 11.49 17.57
C SER A 352 -4.59 11.27 16.55
N TYR A 353 -4.96 10.88 15.33
CA TYR A 353 -4.04 10.90 14.19
C TYR A 353 -3.30 12.25 14.07
N SER A 354 -4.05 13.37 14.11
CA SER A 354 -3.46 14.71 13.98
C SER A 354 -2.43 15.00 15.05
N GLN A 355 -2.70 14.62 16.30
CA GLN A 355 -1.75 14.80 17.39
C GLN A 355 -0.49 13.97 17.20
N MET A 356 -0.63 12.71 16.79
CA MET A 356 0.51 11.82 16.54
C MET A 356 1.42 12.36 15.42
N MET A 357 0.81 12.90 14.36
CA MET A 357 1.54 13.35 13.17
C MET A 357 2.10 14.76 13.29
N PHE A 358 1.34 15.68 13.88
CA PHE A 358 1.64 17.12 13.82
C PHE A 358 1.92 17.75 15.19
N GLU A 359 1.57 17.09 16.29
CA GLU A 359 1.74 17.60 17.66
C GLU A 359 2.56 16.65 18.54
N TRP A 360 3.54 15.97 17.91
CA TRP A 360 4.35 14.95 18.58
C TRP A 360 4.96 15.39 19.92
N PRO A 361 5.53 16.61 20.09
CA PRO A 361 6.08 17.03 21.37
C PRO A 361 5.06 16.97 22.53
N ALA A 362 3.79 17.28 22.26
CA ALA A 362 2.73 17.21 23.28
C ALA A 362 2.37 15.75 23.61
N VAL A 363 2.25 14.89 22.60
CA VAL A 363 2.04 13.44 22.80
C VAL A 363 3.19 12.83 23.60
N GLN A 364 4.43 13.19 23.25
CA GLN A 364 5.61 12.72 23.95
C GLN A 364 5.61 13.16 25.42
N ASP A 365 5.33 14.44 25.72
CA ASP A 365 5.26 14.93 27.11
C ASP A 365 4.22 14.19 27.94
N LEU A 366 3.03 13.91 27.37
CA LEU A 366 2.00 13.11 28.03
C LEU A 366 2.51 11.71 28.40
N ILE A 367 3.14 11.02 27.44
CA ILE A 367 3.69 9.68 27.66
C ILE A 367 4.82 9.72 28.70
N MET A 368 5.73 10.70 28.61
CA MET A 368 6.84 10.83 29.57
C MET A 368 6.34 11.08 30.99
N ARG A 369 5.32 11.93 31.18
CA ARG A 369 4.72 12.17 32.50
C ARG A 369 4.06 10.92 33.06
N ALA A 370 3.32 10.17 32.23
CA ALA A 370 2.71 8.91 32.66
C ALA A 370 3.78 7.88 33.06
N VAL A 371 4.86 7.78 32.30
CA VAL A 371 6.00 6.91 32.61
C VAL A 371 6.68 7.33 33.90
N ALA A 372 6.95 8.62 34.10
CA ALA A 372 7.54 9.15 35.33
C ALA A 372 6.65 8.95 36.58
N GLN A 373 5.33 8.86 36.40
CA GLN A 373 4.38 8.53 37.47
C GLN A 373 4.24 7.01 37.72
N GLY A 374 5.01 6.17 37.01
CA GLY A 374 4.93 4.71 37.16
C GLY A 374 3.70 4.08 36.52
N MET A 375 2.90 4.82 35.73
CA MET A 375 1.65 4.30 35.12
C MET A 375 1.88 3.17 34.09
N HIS A 376 3.13 2.90 33.74
CA HIS A 376 3.52 1.83 32.84
C HIS A 376 3.90 0.55 33.57
N GLU A 377 4.01 0.59 34.90
CA GLU A 377 4.40 -0.52 35.78
C GLU A 377 3.19 -1.11 36.50
N ALA A 378 3.34 -2.33 37.04
CA ALA A 378 2.23 -3.18 37.45
C ALA A 378 1.76 -3.04 38.91
#